data_AF-A0A2E9QIE5-F1
#
_entry.id   AF-A0A2E9QIE5-F1
#
_cell.length_a   1.000
_cell.length_b   1.000
_cell.length_c   1.000
_cell.angle_alpha   90.00
_cell.angle_beta   90.00
_cell.angle_gamma   90.00
#
_symmetry.space_group_name_H-M   'P 1'
#
loop_
_entity.id
_entity.type
_entity.pdbx_description
1 polymer ?
#
loop_
_entity_poly.entity_id
_entity_poly.type
_entity_poly.pdbx_seq_one_letter_code
_entity_poly.pdbx_strand_id
1 'polypeptide(L)'
;MKKLLLLLISFLISNLILSQCNGRYETEIFNSVNKTTVNYSDVYNDNSHKMDIYTADGDTEINRPVILYLHGGSFYGGDKAMIDCVDFCESMAKRGYVAAS
;
A
#
# COMPACT_ATOMS: atom_id res chain seq x y z
N MET A 1 -1.84 46.65 12.05
CA MET A 1 -2.20 45.60 13.05
C MET A 1 -2.97 44.44 12.43
N LYS A 2 -4.09 44.64 11.70
CA LYS A 2 -4.84 43.54 11.07
C LYS A 2 -4.03 42.63 10.12
N LYS A 3 -3.12 43.21 9.31
CA LYS A 3 -2.22 42.44 8.43
C LYS A 3 -1.18 41.60 9.20
N LEU A 4 -0.73 42.10 10.36
CA LEU A 4 0.22 41.39 11.22
C LEU A 4 -0.47 40.21 11.94
N LEU A 5 -1.73 40.41 12.35
CA LEU A 5 -2.58 39.37 12.90
C LEU A 5 -2.87 38.27 11.87
N LEU A 6 -3.15 38.65 10.62
CA LEU A 6 -3.37 37.69 9.52
C LEU A 6 -2.12 36.83 9.25
N LEU A 7 -0.93 37.44 9.29
CA LEU A 7 0.34 36.75 9.11
C LEU A 7 0.62 35.75 10.24
N LEU A 8 0.31 36.13 11.48
CA LEU A 8 0.45 35.28 12.66
C LEU A 8 -0.51 34.08 12.60
N ILE A 9 -1.76 34.30 12.17
CA ILE A 9 -2.75 33.24 11.97
C ILE A 9 -2.28 32.26 10.88
N SER A 10 -1.71 32.74 9.78
CA SER A 10 -1.17 31.88 8.72
C SER A 10 0.00 31.00 9.20
N PHE A 11 0.83 31.49 10.12
CA PHE A 11 1.98 30.75 10.67
C PHE A 11 1.56 29.69 11.71
N LEU A 12 0.41 29.89 12.36
CA LEU A 12 -0.15 28.90 13.29
C LEU A 12 -0.82 27.73 12.54
N ILE A 13 -1.39 27.98 11.35
CA ILE A 13 -2.07 26.97 10.54
C ILE A 13 -1.09 26.01 9.84
N SER A 14 0.15 26.44 9.54
CA SER A 14 1.14 25.58 8.86
C SER A 14 1.59 24.38 9.68
N ASN A 15 1.45 24.40 11.00
CA ASN A 15 1.78 23.27 11.87
C ASN A 15 0.68 22.20 11.94
N LEU A 16 -0.51 22.47 11.38
CA LEU A 16 -1.63 21.52 11.38
C LEU A 16 -1.67 20.65 10.12
N ILE A 17 -0.75 20.84 9.18
CA ILE A 17 -0.63 20.01 7.98
C ILE A 17 0.29 18.81 8.28
N LEU A 18 -0.14 17.93 9.19
CA LEU A 18 0.41 16.57 9.31
C LEU A 18 -0.23 15.70 8.22
N SER A 19 0.02 16.04 6.95
CA SER A 19 -0.57 15.35 5.78
C SER A 19 0.14 14.05 5.43
N GLN A 20 1.10 13.60 6.23
CA GLN A 20 1.89 12.42 5.92
C GLN A 20 1.80 11.51 7.13
N CYS A 21 1.78 10.21 6.88
CA CYS A 21 1.40 9.12 7.78
C CYS A 21 2.44 8.91 8.89
N ASN A 22 2.99 9.99 9.44
CA ASN A 22 4.14 10.08 10.32
C ASN A 22 5.33 9.22 9.86
N GLY A 23 5.60 9.20 8.55
CA GLY A 23 6.66 8.40 7.95
C GLY A 23 6.43 6.88 7.99
N ARG A 24 5.24 6.41 8.43
CA ARG A 24 4.91 4.98 8.60
C ARG A 24 5.29 4.12 7.40
N TYR A 25 5.09 4.64 6.20
CA TYR A 25 5.23 3.90 4.95
C TYR A 25 6.62 4.02 4.29
N GLU A 26 7.58 4.69 4.94
CA GLU A 26 8.91 4.99 4.37
C GLU A 26 9.93 3.88 4.58
N THR A 27 9.81 3.11 5.66
CA THR A 27 10.71 2.00 5.99
C THR A 27 9.91 0.75 6.36
N GLU A 28 10.55 -0.41 6.33
CA GLU A 28 9.92 -1.63 6.84
C GLU A 28 9.78 -1.53 8.36
N ILE A 29 8.55 -1.73 8.85
CA ILE A 29 8.17 -1.64 10.27
C ILE A 29 7.58 -2.96 10.80
N PHE A 30 7.37 -3.94 9.93
CA PHE A 30 6.90 -5.28 10.26
C PHE A 30 7.91 -6.35 9.82
N ASN A 31 7.96 -7.45 10.57
CA ASN A 31 8.92 -8.53 10.33
C ASN A 31 8.38 -9.64 9.43
N SER A 32 7.05 -9.81 9.38
CA SER A 32 6.39 -10.88 8.62
C SER A 32 5.14 -10.38 7.91
N VAL A 33 4.78 -11.11 6.85
CA VAL A 33 3.67 -10.82 5.95
C VAL A 33 2.84 -12.08 5.80
N ASN A 34 1.52 -11.91 5.86
CA ASN A 34 0.56 -12.93 5.47
C ASN A 34 0.12 -12.69 4.02
N LYS A 35 0.03 -13.78 3.25
CA LYS A 35 -0.44 -13.78 1.87
C LYS A 35 -1.71 -14.61 1.75
N THR A 36 -2.75 -14.02 1.18
CA THR A 36 -4.02 -14.72 0.93
C THR A 36 -4.40 -14.61 -0.54
N THR A 37 -4.82 -15.71 -1.17
CA THR A 37 -5.27 -15.70 -2.56
C THR A 37 -6.78 -15.64 -2.62
N VAL A 38 -7.33 -14.71 -3.40
CA VAL A 38 -8.79 -14.54 -3.57
C VAL A 38 -9.17 -14.49 -5.05
N ASN A 39 -10.39 -14.93 -5.37
CA ASN A 39 -10.97 -14.76 -6.70
C ASN A 39 -11.55 -13.34 -6.81
N TYR A 40 -11.23 -12.61 -7.88
CA TYR A 40 -11.68 -11.23 -8.07
C TYR A 40 -12.77 -11.05 -9.13
N SER A 41 -13.24 -12.14 -9.74
CA SER A 41 -14.26 -12.11 -10.78
C SER A 41 -15.58 -12.72 -10.29
N ASP A 42 -16.69 -12.07 -10.63
CA ASP A 42 -18.03 -12.64 -10.43
C ASP A 42 -18.49 -13.51 -11.62
N VAL A 43 -17.70 -13.56 -12.69
CA VAL A 43 -18.01 -14.28 -13.94
C VAL A 43 -17.17 -15.54 -14.07
N TYR A 44 -15.89 -15.45 -13.74
CA TYR A 44 -14.92 -16.54 -13.88
C TYR A 44 -14.52 -17.09 -12.51
N ASN A 45 -14.42 -18.41 -12.42
CA ASN A 45 -13.91 -19.14 -11.26
C ASN A 45 -12.79 -20.08 -11.72
N ASP A 46 -11.68 -19.47 -12.14
CA ASP A 46 -10.51 -20.15 -12.71
C ASP A 46 -9.23 -19.73 -11.96
N ASN A 47 -8.05 -20.05 -12.52
CA ASN A 47 -6.77 -19.65 -11.93
C ASN A 47 -6.24 -18.33 -12.47
N SER A 48 -6.85 -17.77 -13.51
CA SER A 48 -6.43 -16.52 -14.15
C SER A 48 -7.05 -15.30 -13.46
N HIS A 49 -8.20 -15.47 -12.81
CA HIS A 49 -8.93 -14.41 -12.13
C HIS A 49 -8.74 -14.42 -10.61
N LYS A 50 -7.51 -14.71 -10.18
CA LYS A 50 -7.10 -14.70 -8.79
C LYS A 50 -6.03 -13.65 -8.53
N MET A 51 -6.10 -13.00 -7.38
CA MET A 51 -5.06 -12.10 -6.89
C MET A 51 -4.52 -12.60 -5.56
N ASP A 52 -3.24 -12.33 -5.29
CA ASP A 52 -2.62 -12.52 -3.98
C ASP A 52 -2.65 -11.18 -3.22
N ILE A 53 -3.19 -11.18 -2.00
CA ILE A 53 -3.24 -10.03 -1.08
C ILE A 53 -2.21 -10.24 0.01
N TYR A 54 -1.30 -9.28 0.15
CA TYR A 54 -0.20 -9.25 1.10
C TYR A 54 -0.48 -8.20 2.18
N THR A 55 -0.46 -8.62 3.44
CA THR A 55 -0.64 -7.75 4.60
C THR A 55 0.37 -8.09 5.69
N ALA A 56 0.95 -7.09 6.34
CA ALA A 56 1.79 -7.34 7.51
C ALA A 56 1.02 -8.00 8.67
N ASP A 57 1.67 -8.92 9.38
CA ASP A 57 1.13 -9.53 10.59
C ASP A 57 1.12 -8.54 11.75
N GLY A 58 0.02 -8.52 12.52
CA GLY A 58 -0.11 -7.67 13.70
C GLY A 58 -0.34 -6.18 13.40
N ASP A 59 -0.55 -5.81 12.14
CA ASP A 59 -0.88 -4.44 11.76
C ASP A 59 -2.31 -4.07 12.20
N THR A 60 -2.44 -3.03 13.03
CA THR A 60 -3.71 -2.56 13.58
C THR A 60 -4.31 -1.37 12.82
N GLU A 61 -3.59 -0.81 11.84
CA GLU A 61 -4.13 0.28 11.01
C GLU A 61 -5.19 -0.28 10.04
N ILE A 62 -6.37 0.35 10.03
CA ILE A 62 -7.51 -0.11 9.22
C ILE A 62 -7.64 0.67 7.91
N ASN A 63 -7.05 1.86 7.80
CA ASN A 63 -7.08 2.70 6.61
C ASN A 63 -5.71 2.72 5.92
N ARG A 64 -5.32 1.55 5.41
CA ARG A 64 -4.02 1.36 4.76
C ARG A 64 -4.12 1.64 3.26
N PRO A 65 -3.17 2.38 2.67
CA PRO A 65 -3.07 2.54 1.22
C PRO A 65 -2.84 1.17 0.56
N VAL A 66 -3.47 0.99 -0.59
CA VAL A 66 -3.35 -0.23 -1.40
C VAL A 66 -2.41 0.04 -2.58
N ILE A 67 -1.50 -0.89 -2.85
CA ILE A 67 -0.69 -0.92 -4.06
C ILE A 67 -1.10 -2.13 -4.89
N LEU A 68 -1.46 -1.90 -6.16
CA LEU A 68 -1.69 -2.96 -7.13
C LEU A 68 -0.43 -3.15 -7.98
N TYR A 69 0.14 -4.34 -7.96
CA TYR A 69 1.27 -4.72 -8.80
C TYR A 69 0.78 -5.59 -9.95
N LEU A 70 1.07 -5.17 -11.19
CA LEU A 70 0.74 -5.95 -12.37
C LEU A 70 2.03 -6.53 -12.95
N HIS A 71 2.12 -7.84 -13.04
CA HIS A 71 3.32 -8.51 -13.55
C HIS A 71 3.60 -8.16 -15.01
N GLY A 72 4.87 -8.18 -15.39
CA GLY A 72 5.30 -8.05 -16.78
C GLY A 72 4.96 -9.28 -17.63
N GLY A 73 5.43 -9.29 -18.88
CA GLY A 73 5.27 -10.45 -19.79
C GLY A 73 4.56 -10.15 -21.11
N SER A 74 4.42 -8.86 -21.46
CA SER A 74 3.99 -8.40 -22.79
C SER A 74 2.63 -8.98 -23.23
N PHE A 75 1.74 -9.23 -22.27
CA PHE A 75 0.42 -9.85 -22.49
C PHE A 75 0.45 -11.28 -23.05
N TYR A 76 1.61 -11.91 -23.10
CA TYR A 76 1.77 -13.28 -23.61
C TYR A 76 2.14 -14.27 -22.49
N GLY A 77 2.78 -13.78 -21.43
CA GLY A 77 3.13 -14.57 -20.26
C GLY A 77 3.28 -13.71 -19.02
N GLY A 78 4.02 -14.24 -18.06
CA GLY A 78 4.14 -13.68 -16.71
C GLY A 78 3.08 -14.24 -15.77
N ASP A 79 3.37 -14.16 -14.48
CA ASP A 79 2.51 -14.64 -13.41
C ASP A 79 2.79 -13.85 -12.12
N LYS A 80 1.78 -13.69 -11.26
CA LYS A 80 1.92 -13.02 -9.95
C LYS A 80 2.90 -13.73 -8.99
N ALA A 81 3.29 -14.98 -9.25
CA ALA A 81 4.29 -15.72 -8.49
C ALA A 81 5.74 -15.46 -8.94
N MET A 82 5.96 -14.58 -9.93
CA MET A 82 7.30 -14.14 -10.28
C MET A 82 7.99 -13.47 -9.07
N ILE A 83 9.29 -13.73 -8.91
CA ILE A 83 10.04 -13.34 -7.71
C ILE A 83 10.05 -11.82 -7.48
N ASP A 84 10.15 -11.03 -8.54
CA ASP A 84 10.11 -9.57 -8.49
C ASP A 84 8.76 -9.04 -7.99
N CYS A 85 7.66 -9.68 -8.41
CA CYS A 85 6.32 -9.39 -7.93
C CYS A 85 6.17 -9.71 -6.43
N VAL A 86 6.61 -10.90 -6.02
CA VAL A 86 6.54 -11.36 -4.63
C VAL A 86 7.39 -10.47 -3.72
N ASP A 87 8.65 -10.22 -4.08
CA ASP A 87 9.57 -9.39 -3.29
C ASP A 87 9.05 -7.95 -3.13
N PHE A 88 8.49 -7.39 -4.20
CA PHE A 88 7.89 -6.06 -4.16
C PHE A 88 6.68 -6.02 -3.20
N CYS A 89 5.75 -6.97 -3.36
CA CYS A 89 4.53 -6.98 -2.55
C CYS A 89 4.83 -7.23 -1.08
N GLU A 90 5.79 -8.11 -0.77
CA GLU A 90 6.23 -8.32 0.61
C GLU A 90 6.91 -7.09 1.22
N SER A 91 7.80 -6.40 0.49
CA SER A 91 8.44 -5.18 1.01
C SER A 91 7.44 -4.06 1.26
N MET A 92 6.46 -3.88 0.35
CA MET A 92 5.39 -2.90 0.56
C MET A 92 4.49 -3.27 1.74
N ALA A 93 4.14 -4.55 1.88
CA ALA A 93 3.39 -5.02 3.04
C ALA A 93 4.16 -4.78 4.36
N LYS A 94 5.48 -5.03 4.39
CA LYS A 94 6.34 -4.75 5.57
C LYS A 94 6.45 -3.26 5.89
N ARG A 95 6.26 -2.37 4.91
CA ARG A 95 6.14 -0.90 5.11
C ARG A 95 4.75 -0.49 5.60
N GLY A 96 3.79 -1.42 5.70
CA GLY A 96 2.44 -1.18 6.19
C GLY A 96 1.39 -0.93 5.10
N TYR A 97 1.75 -1.06 3.82
CA TYR A 97 0.75 -1.06 2.75
C TYR A 97 -0.05 -2.37 2.76
N VAL A 98 -1.19 -2.36 2.10
CA VAL A 98 -1.75 -3.60 1.53
C VAL A 98 -1.24 -3.69 0.09
N ALA A 99 -0.56 -4.77 -0.27
CA ALA A 99 -0.16 -5.00 -1.65
C ALA A 99 -1.02 -6.12 -2.26
N ALA A 100 -1.41 -5.98 -3.52
CA ALA A 100 -2.09 -7.04 -4.25
C ALA A 100 -1.51 -7.23 -5.65
N SER A 101 -1.40 -8.49 -6.09
CA SER A 101 -0.87 -8.87 -7.41
C SER A 101 -1.65 -9.97 -8.10
#